data_AF-A0A392PHB3-F1
#
_entry.id   AF-A0A392PHB3-F1
#
_cell.length_a   1.000
_cell.length_b   1.000
_cell.length_c   1.000
_cell.angle_alpha   90.00
_cell.angle_beta   90.00
_cell.angle_gamma   90.00
#
_symmetry.space_group_name_H-M   'P 1'
#
loop_
_entity.id
_entity.type
_entity.pdbx_description
1 polymer ?
#
loop_
_entity_poly.entity_id
_entity_poly.type
_entity_poly.pdbx_seq_one_letter_code
_entity_poly.pdbx_strand_id
1 'polypeptide(L)' 'DLDAVEALIQGLVLFQGGILMVSHDEHLISGSVEELWIVSEGRVAPFHGSFGEYKKILHSS' A
#
# COMPACT_ATOMS: atom_id res chain seq x y z
N ASP A 1 4.69 9.43 -18.94
CA ASP A 1 3.84 8.43 -18.26
C ASP A 1 4.31 8.01 -16.88
N LEU A 2 5.60 8.16 -16.54
CA LEU A 2 6.04 8.15 -15.14
C LEU A 2 5.50 9.36 -14.37
N ASP A 3 5.53 10.55 -14.99
CA ASP A 3 5.09 11.80 -14.38
C ASP A 3 3.62 11.79 -13.95
N ALA A 4 2.76 11.06 -14.68
CA ALA A 4 1.35 10.91 -14.34
C ALA A 4 1.16 10.04 -13.09
N VAL A 5 1.99 9.01 -12.91
CA VAL A 5 1.99 8.15 -11.72
C VAL A 5 2.51 8.92 -10.51
N GLU A 6 3.60 9.67 -10.66
CA GLU A 6 4.12 10.52 -9.58
C GLU A 6 3.11 11.60 -9.17
N ALA A 7 2.45 12.24 -10.13
CA ALA A 7 1.40 13.23 -9.85
C ALA A 7 0.21 12.60 -9.10
N LEU A 8 -0.17 11.37 -9.45
CA LEU A 8 -1.20 10.63 -8.73
C LEU A 8 -0.79 10.34 -7.28
N ILE A 9 0.42 9.82 -7.07
CA ILE A 9 0.95 9.54 -5.73
C ILE A 9 0.95 10.81 -4.88
N GLN A 10 1.46 11.93 -5.41
CA GLN A 10 1.44 13.22 -4.70
C GLN A 10 0.02 13.69 -4.38
N GLY A 11 -0.90 13.55 -5.33
CA GLY A 11 -2.31 13.90 -5.10
C GLY A 11 -2.95 13.09 -3.98
N LEU A 12 -2.65 11.79 -3.90
CA LEU A 12 -3.15 10.90 -2.84
C LEU A 12 -2.57 11.26 -1.47
N VAL A 13 -1.27 11.56 -1.40
CA VAL A 13 -0.59 11.98 -0.15
C VAL A 13 -1.14 13.31 0.37
N LEU A 14 -1.51 14.23 -0.52
CA LEU A 14 -2.05 15.55 -0.15
C LEU A 14 -3.56 15.54 0.11
N PHE A 15 -4.24 14.43 -0.16
CA PHE A 15 -5.69 14.34 0.01
C PHE A 15 -6.06 14.29 1.50
N GLN A 16 -6.93 15.22 1.92
CA GLN A 16 -7.31 15.34 3.34
C GLN A 16 -8.44 14.40 3.78
N GLY A 17 -8.94 13.55 2.89
CA GLY A 17 -9.95 12.55 3.23
C GLY A 17 -9.35 11.16 3.51
N GLY A 18 -10.18 10.23 3.96
CA GLY A 18 -9.77 8.83 4.12
C GLY A 18 -9.74 8.09 2.78
N ILE A 19 -8.68 7.32 2.53
CA ILE A 19 -8.54 6.49 1.34
C ILE A 19 -8.43 5.03 1.76
N LEU A 20 -9.21 4.15 1.12
CA LEU A 20 -9.00 2.71 1.15
C LEU A 20 -8.47 2.28 -0.23
N MET A 21 -7.24 1.78 -0.26
CA MET A 21 -6.60 1.36 -1.49
C MET A 21 -6.45 -0.17 -1.55
N VAL A 22 -6.76 -0.74 -2.72
CA VAL A 22 -6.39 -2.10 -3.08
C VAL A 22 -5.62 -2.04 -4.40
N SER A 23 -4.37 -2.47 -4.37
CA SER A 23 -3.49 -2.44 -5.54
C SER A 23 -2.56 -3.65 -5.53
N HIS A 24 -2.00 -3.96 -6.70
CA HIS A 24 -0.89 -4.90 -6.87
C HIS A 24 0.44 -4.18 -7.17
N ASP A 25 0.40 -2.85 -7.33
CA ASP A 25 1.56 -2.02 -7.65
C ASP A 25 2.26 -1.57 -6.35
N GLU A 26 3.50 -2.04 -6.18
CA GLU A 26 4.35 -1.75 -5.02
C GLU A 26 4.71 -0.27 -4.89
N HIS A 27 4.90 0.43 -6.01
CA HIS A 27 5.28 1.85 -6.02
C HIS A 27 4.11 2.73 -5.58
N LEU A 28 2.90 2.43 -6.06
CA LEU A 28 1.70 3.13 -5.63
C LEU A 28 1.42 2.91 -4.14
N ILE A 29 1.47 1.65 -3.68
CA ILE A 29 1.23 1.30 -2.27
C ILE A 29 2.27 2.01 -1.39
N SER A 30 3.55 1.79 -1.64
CA SER A 30 4.61 2.30 -0.77
C SER A 30 4.76 3.83 -0.84
N GLY A 31 4.28 4.45 -1.92
CA GLY A 31 4.35 5.89 -2.12
C GLY A 31 3.16 6.69 -1.61
N SER A 32 1.99 6.06 -1.38
CA SER A 32 0.74 6.80 -1.12
C SER A 32 -0.07 6.34 0.10
N VAL A 33 0.30 5.24 0.77
CA VAL A 33 -0.42 4.76 1.96
C VAL A 33 0.45 4.80 3.22
N GLU A 34 -0.18 5.07 4.36
CA GLU A 34 0.47 5.14 5.68
C GLU A 34 0.39 3.82 6.45
N GLU A 35 -0.64 3.02 6.20
CA GLU A 35 -0.91 1.77 6.90
C GLU A 35 -1.19 0.62 5.91
N LEU A 36 -0.76 -0.58 6.29
CA LEU A 36 -1.06 -1.80 5.55
C LEU A 36 -2.00 -2.69 6.35
N TRP A 37 -2.96 -3.29 5.65
CA TRP A 37 -3.92 -4.22 6.22
C TRP A 37 -3.87 -5.53 5.44
N ILE A 38 -3.72 -6.65 6.15
CA ILE A 38 -3.62 -7.98 5.56
C ILE A 38 -4.94 -8.69 5.71
N VAL A 39 -5.44 -9.26 4.61
CA VAL A 39 -6.58 -10.17 4.60
C VAL A 39 -6.05 -11.60 4.50
N SER A 40 -6.26 -12.39 5.55
CA SER A 40 -5.89 -13.81 5.60
C SER A 40 -6.81 -14.58 6.53
N GLU A 41 -7.08 -15.85 6.23
CA GLU A 41 -7.94 -16.73 7.04
C GLU A 41 -9.31 -16.12 7.37
N GLY A 42 -9.89 -15.39 6.42
CA GLY A 42 -11.18 -14.70 6.58
C GLY A 42 -11.16 -13.53 7.59
N ARG A 43 -9.98 -13.07 8.01
CA ARG A 43 -9.79 -11.95 8.94
C ARG A 43 -8.99 -10.83 8.28
N VAL A 44 -9.18 -9.61 8.79
CA VAL A 44 -8.40 -8.44 8.40
C VAL A 44 -7.68 -7.90 9.63
N ALA A 45 -6.38 -7.66 9.52
CA ALA A 45 -5.56 -7.14 10.61
C ALA A 45 -4.54 -6.11 10.11
N PRO A 46 -4.23 -5.07 10.90
CA PRO A 46 -3.17 -4.12 10.58
C PRO A 46 -1.81 -4.81 10.60
N PHE A 47 -0.97 -4.47 9.62
CA PHE A 47 0.40 -4.94 9.49
C PHE A 47 1.36 -3.80 9.80
N HIS A 48 2.20 -4.03 10.80
CA HIS A 48 3.17 -3.04 11.28
C HIS A 48 4.51 -3.30 10.58
N GLY A 49 4.60 -2.89 9.33
CA GLY A 49 5.79 -3.02 8.49
C GLY A 49 5.54 -2.46 7.09
N SER A 50 6.60 -2.40 6.30
CA SER A 50 6.54 -1.98 4.90
C SER A 50 5.97 -3.06 3.98
N PHE A 51 5.53 -2.66 2.79
CA PHE A 51 5.09 -3.62 1.77
C PHE A 51 6.21 -4.60 1.39
N GLY A 52 7.46 -4.12 1.36
CA GLY A 52 8.64 -4.96 1.11
C GLY A 52 8.86 -6.02 2.21
N GLU A 53 8.60 -5.71 3.47
CA GLU A 53 8.65 -6.70 4.56
C GLU A 53 7.52 -7.73 4.44
N TYR A 54 6.31 -7.30 4.11
CA TYR A 54 5.20 -8.20 3.84
C TYR A 54 5.52 -9.18 2.69
N LYS A 55 6.12 -8.68 1.60
CA LYS A 55 6.55 -9.49 0.46
C LYS A 55 7.57 -10.57 0.86
N LYS A 56 8.51 -10.25 1.76
CA LYS A 56 9.47 -11.24 2.29
C LYS A 56 8.78 -12.36 3.06
N ILE A 57 7.76 -12.04 3.85
CA ILE A 57 6.97 -13.03 4.61
C ILE A 57 6.26 -13.99 3.64
N LEU A 58 5.66 -13.46 2.57
CA LEU A 58 4.99 -14.28 1.54
C LEU A 58 5.94 -15.24 0.82
N HIS A 59 7.19 -14.82 0.57
CA HIS A 59 8.20 -15.68 -0.06
C HIS A 59 8.87 -16.68 0.89
N SER A 60 8.65 -16.55 2.20
CA SER A 60 9.22 -17.45 3.23
C SER A 60 8.24 -18.54 3.67
N SER A 61 7.03 -18.57 3.11
CA SER A 61 5.97 -19.56 3.35
C SER A 61 5.84 -20.50 2.15
#